data_AF-A0A7V3PKG3-F1
#
_entry.id   AF-A0A7V3PKG3-F1
#
_cell.length_a   1.000
_cell.length_b   1.000
_cell.length_c   1.000
_cell.angle_alpha   90.00
_cell.angle_beta   90.00
_cell.angle_gamma   90.00
#
_symmetry.space_group_name_H-M   'P 1'
#
loop_
_entity.id
_entity.type
_entity.pdbx_description
1 polymer ?
#
loop_
_entity_poly.entity_id
_entity_poly.type
_entity_poly.pdbx_seq_one_letter_code
_entity_poly.pdbx_strand_id
1 'polypeptide(L)'
;MNKNKTYSFFGSLLVIFLINLFVSESFGQIKFPNKPEDYTSIARVTSTAEGKNLTYLNPYTNTSQTTFAGTFNGTLNSQSRKFYCIDLQHYLVYNEDYWDEGTTSSEVTYILNKYYPFKTSYPGMLSDINREAAAIQAAIWHFTDSVDVNTISNDNTVKTRALQIISDAINNHNNVKPINTLLIVLTSNSYPVGTPVQFYVFAFDINGDPVQNAVIHLSTSAGNLSVDSVITDSNGQGGPVTLTFTGVGSAVISATSVVTIPQGTKYVHKLNPAGKQKLVLATPATDTKQVQDTVSWYTPQVCDLTGYVTYTQGGWGSPSSSVPGKLRDMYFSTVFPLGLVVGSNYTLTLTSALAVKNFLPQGGTAGPLNQNYVDPLTTSAGVLAGQVVALKLNVMFNQAGYLGSNPTPLGDLVITSGPFVGWTVNTFLAFAEQALGGGPLNGYTYSDINYTATAINENFDNGDVNKGFLDCPEHVYGKIGDYVWFDTNENGIQDNGEIGISGVLVKLYTCNDVLVDSVYTDASGKYEFQ
;
A
#
# COMPACT_ATOMS: atom_id res chain seq x y z
N MET A 1 34.14 34.62 17.10
CA MET A 1 34.02 34.55 15.64
C MET A 1 33.24 33.29 15.28
N ASN A 2 32.19 33.49 14.47
CA ASN A 2 31.38 32.55 13.66
C ASN A 2 31.09 31.13 14.19
N LYS A 3 29.84 30.78 14.50
CA LYS A 3 28.61 30.69 13.67
C LYS A 3 28.54 29.46 12.75
N ASN A 4 27.40 28.79 12.94
CA ASN A 4 26.54 28.04 12.00
C ASN A 4 26.65 26.52 12.11
N LYS A 5 25.65 25.87 12.72
CA LYS A 5 24.24 25.64 12.28
C LYS A 5 24.20 24.58 11.18
N THR A 6 23.59 23.44 11.52
CA THR A 6 22.68 22.76 10.59
C THR A 6 21.62 22.02 11.40
N TYR A 7 20.37 22.26 11.01
CA TYR A 7 19.14 21.80 11.63
C TYR A 7 18.90 20.33 11.28
N SER A 8 18.41 19.57 12.26
CA SER A 8 18.04 18.16 12.12
C SER A 8 16.62 18.05 11.57
N PHE A 9 16.51 17.42 10.40
CA PHE A 9 15.29 17.17 9.63
C PHE A 9 14.63 15.89 10.17
N PHE A 10 13.86 15.97 11.27
CA PHE A 10 13.06 14.85 11.78
C PHE A 10 11.59 15.05 11.39
N GLY A 11 11.27 14.55 10.20
CA GLY A 11 9.90 14.45 9.66
C GLY A 11 9.77 13.39 8.56
N SER A 12 10.88 12.80 8.09
CA SER A 12 10.89 11.74 7.07
C SER A 12 11.51 10.42 7.55
N LEU A 13 11.84 10.30 8.85
CA LEU A 13 12.53 9.11 9.35
C LEU A 13 11.60 7.99 9.80
N LEU A 14 10.31 8.23 10.03
CA LEU A 14 9.40 7.15 10.46
C LEU A 14 9.09 6.15 9.32
N VAL A 15 9.17 6.57 8.06
CA VAL A 15 9.01 5.67 6.90
C VAL A 15 10.31 4.95 6.53
N ILE A 16 11.48 5.57 6.77
CA ILE A 16 12.80 4.96 6.48
C ILE A 16 13.23 3.98 7.60
N PHE A 17 12.82 4.22 8.85
CA PHE A 17 13.12 3.31 9.96
C PHE A 17 12.22 2.06 9.96
N LEU A 18 11.01 2.14 9.40
CA LEU A 18 10.19 0.95 9.13
C LEU A 18 10.83 0.08 8.04
N ILE A 19 11.44 0.64 7.00
CA ILE A 19 12.08 -0.14 5.94
C ILE A 19 13.40 -0.80 6.39
N ASN A 20 14.18 -0.18 7.29
CA ASN A 20 15.39 -0.82 7.84
C ASN A 20 15.13 -1.85 8.95
N LEU A 21 13.94 -1.89 9.56
CA LEU A 21 13.55 -3.01 10.42
C LEU A 21 13.08 -4.24 9.62
N PHE A 22 12.75 -4.10 8.34
CA PHE A 22 12.34 -5.22 7.48
C PHE A 22 13.50 -5.97 6.80
N VAL A 23 14.77 -5.60 7.05
CA VAL A 23 15.93 -6.23 6.38
C VAL A 23 16.71 -7.18 7.31
N SER A 24 16.40 -7.27 8.61
CA SER A 24 17.20 -8.08 9.56
C SER A 24 16.44 -9.04 10.45
N GLU A 25 15.12 -9.08 10.42
CA GLU A 25 14.37 -10.20 11.01
C GLU A 25 14.03 -11.19 9.91
N SER A 26 14.42 -12.44 10.13
CA SER A 26 14.14 -13.60 9.30
C SER A 26 12.78 -13.49 8.63
N PHE A 27 12.75 -13.52 7.30
CA PHE A 27 11.57 -13.89 6.54
C PHE A 27 11.11 -15.26 7.06
N GLY A 28 10.25 -15.26 8.07
CA GLY A 28 9.24 -16.29 8.19
C GLY A 28 8.50 -16.23 6.87
N GLN A 29 8.69 -17.27 6.04
CA GLN A 29 8.04 -17.41 4.74
C GLN A 29 6.57 -17.01 4.86
N ILE A 30 6.21 -15.82 4.38
CA ILE A 30 4.89 -15.63 3.82
C ILE A 30 4.96 -16.37 2.48
N LYS A 31 4.75 -17.69 2.55
CA LYS A 31 4.30 -18.44 1.39
C LYS A 31 2.98 -17.80 1.00
N PHE A 32 2.97 -17.02 -0.08
CA PHE A 32 1.73 -16.73 -0.79
C PHE A 32 1.16 -18.08 -1.23
N PRO A 33 0.04 -18.55 -0.64
CA PRO A 33 -0.64 -19.71 -1.18
C PRO A 33 -1.45 -19.18 -2.36
N ASN A 34 -1.01 -19.57 -3.55
CA ASN A 34 -1.65 -19.41 -4.85
C ASN A 34 -1.26 -18.15 -5.63
N LYS A 35 -0.75 -18.44 -6.84
CA LYS A 35 -0.43 -17.53 -7.94
C LYS A 35 -1.64 -16.64 -8.24
N PRO A 36 -1.49 -15.32 -8.46
CA PRO A 36 -2.54 -14.52 -9.07
C PRO A 36 -2.90 -15.17 -10.41
N GLU A 37 -4.16 -15.58 -10.59
CA GLU A 37 -4.62 -16.12 -11.88
C GLU A 37 -4.50 -15.01 -12.93
N ASP A 38 -3.50 -15.15 -13.80
CA ASP A 38 -3.32 -14.23 -14.92
C ASP A 38 -4.19 -14.66 -16.09
N TYR A 39 -5.30 -13.96 -16.29
CA TYR A 39 -6.22 -14.21 -17.40
C TYR A 39 -5.76 -13.59 -18.73
N THR A 40 -4.60 -12.92 -18.80
CA THR A 40 -4.13 -12.30 -20.06
C THR A 40 -3.50 -13.30 -21.01
N SER A 41 -3.12 -14.50 -20.56
CA SER A 41 -2.42 -15.52 -21.35
C SER A 41 -3.29 -16.76 -21.63
N ILE A 42 -4.02 -16.75 -22.75
CA ILE A 42 -4.90 -17.85 -23.18
C ILE A 42 -4.25 -18.63 -24.32
N ALA A 43 -3.91 -19.89 -24.05
CA ALA A 43 -3.41 -20.83 -25.05
C ALA A 43 -4.54 -21.70 -25.62
N ARG A 44 -4.41 -22.09 -26.90
CA ARG A 44 -5.27 -23.08 -27.56
C ARG A 44 -4.44 -23.93 -28.50
N VAL A 45 -4.61 -25.25 -28.49
CA VAL A 45 -4.00 -26.14 -29.49
C VAL A 45 -5.03 -26.56 -30.52
N THR A 46 -4.69 -26.48 -31.81
CA THR A 46 -5.63 -26.68 -32.93
C THR A 46 -5.34 -27.92 -33.76
N SER A 47 -4.07 -28.34 -33.86
CA SER A 47 -3.67 -29.56 -34.57
C SER A 47 -2.32 -30.08 -34.11
N THR A 48 -2.01 -31.33 -34.44
CA THR A 48 -0.63 -31.82 -34.47
C THR A 48 0.18 -31.07 -35.54
N ALA A 49 1.50 -31.01 -35.36
CA ALA A 49 2.44 -30.47 -36.32
C ALA A 49 3.56 -31.51 -36.60
N GLU A 50 4.84 -31.14 -36.50
CA GLU A 50 5.96 -32.04 -36.75
C GLU A 50 6.13 -33.04 -35.62
N GLY A 51 6.18 -34.33 -35.97
CA GLY A 51 6.24 -35.39 -35.00
C GLY A 51 5.90 -36.75 -35.59
N LYS A 52 5.92 -37.78 -34.74
CA LYS A 52 5.51 -39.13 -35.11
C LYS A 52 5.03 -39.94 -33.92
N ASN A 53 4.34 -41.04 -34.20
CA ASN A 53 3.94 -41.99 -33.16
C ASN A 53 5.15 -42.78 -32.64
N LEU A 54 5.31 -42.78 -31.31
CA LEU A 54 6.31 -43.59 -30.59
C LEU A 54 5.61 -44.66 -29.77
N THR A 55 6.20 -45.86 -29.76
CA THR A 55 5.76 -47.00 -28.94
C THR A 55 6.73 -47.20 -27.79
N TYR A 56 6.26 -46.99 -26.56
CA TYR A 56 7.07 -47.04 -25.32
C TYR A 56 6.28 -47.71 -24.19
N LEU A 57 6.93 -47.94 -23.05
CA LEU A 57 6.29 -48.44 -21.84
C LEU A 57 5.67 -47.27 -21.08
N ASN A 58 4.34 -47.25 -20.94
CA ASN A 58 3.64 -46.19 -20.21
C ASN A 58 4.01 -46.27 -18.71
N PRO A 59 4.53 -45.20 -18.09
CA PRO A 59 4.98 -45.22 -16.69
C PRO A 59 3.84 -45.34 -15.66
N TYR A 60 2.60 -45.03 -16.04
CA TYR A 60 1.40 -45.10 -15.19
C TYR A 60 0.71 -46.47 -15.23
N THR A 61 0.72 -47.14 -16.39
CA THR A 61 0.03 -48.43 -16.58
C THR A 61 0.97 -49.62 -16.71
N ASN A 62 2.26 -49.37 -16.91
CA ASN A 62 3.30 -50.37 -17.17
C ASN A 62 2.99 -51.29 -18.38
N THR A 63 2.26 -50.76 -19.37
CA THR A 63 1.92 -51.45 -20.62
C THR A 63 2.49 -50.72 -21.83
N SER A 64 2.64 -51.43 -22.95
CA SER A 64 3.08 -50.81 -24.20
C SER A 64 1.99 -49.87 -24.75
N GLN A 65 2.34 -48.62 -24.99
CA GLN A 65 1.46 -47.60 -25.54
C GLN A 65 2.09 -46.94 -26.76
N THR A 66 1.25 -46.59 -27.73
CA THR A 66 1.63 -45.77 -28.89
C THR A 66 0.92 -44.43 -28.85
N THR A 67 1.70 -43.34 -28.80
CA THR A 67 1.17 -41.96 -28.75
C THR A 67 1.95 -41.07 -29.71
N PHE A 68 1.31 -40.04 -30.27
CA PHE A 68 1.98 -39.02 -31.08
C PHE A 68 2.95 -38.23 -30.21
N ALA A 69 4.22 -38.19 -30.61
CA ALA A 69 5.27 -37.39 -29.99
C ALA A 69 5.73 -36.32 -30.99
N GLY A 70 5.58 -35.04 -30.64
CA GLY A 70 5.97 -33.93 -31.49
C GLY A 70 5.36 -32.60 -31.06
N THR A 71 5.47 -31.61 -31.92
CA THR A 71 4.89 -30.29 -31.71
C THR A 71 3.41 -30.26 -32.07
N PHE A 72 2.72 -29.29 -31.51
CA PHE A 72 1.33 -28.98 -31.78
C PHE A 72 1.21 -27.53 -32.22
N ASN A 73 0.43 -27.27 -33.27
CA ASN A 73 0.07 -25.92 -33.67
C ASN A 73 -1.03 -25.40 -32.75
N GLY A 74 -0.92 -24.13 -32.40
CA GLY A 74 -1.90 -23.48 -31.54
C GLY A 74 -1.80 -21.97 -31.61
N THR A 75 -2.51 -21.32 -30.71
CA THR A 75 -2.43 -19.88 -30.49
C THR A 75 -2.14 -19.58 -29.03
N LEU A 76 -1.44 -18.48 -28.80
CA LEU A 76 -1.36 -17.81 -27.50
C LEU A 76 -1.81 -16.37 -27.74
N ASN A 77 -2.87 -15.93 -27.06
CA ASN A 77 -3.48 -14.60 -27.26
C ASN A 77 -3.77 -14.31 -28.74
N SER A 78 -4.32 -15.31 -29.43
CA SER A 78 -4.63 -15.29 -30.87
C SER A 78 -3.43 -15.27 -31.83
N GLN A 79 -2.18 -15.26 -31.34
CA GLN A 79 -1.00 -15.37 -32.18
C GLN A 79 -0.56 -16.81 -32.35
N SER A 80 -0.21 -17.22 -33.58
CA SER A 80 0.24 -18.59 -33.88
C SER A 80 1.50 -18.95 -33.08
N ARG A 81 1.46 -20.10 -32.40
CA ARG A 81 2.54 -20.63 -31.56
C ARG A 81 2.61 -22.14 -31.68
N LYS A 82 3.75 -22.70 -31.26
CA LYS A 82 3.95 -24.15 -31.11
C LYS A 82 3.99 -24.54 -29.66
N PHE A 83 3.46 -25.73 -29.38
CA PHE A 83 3.39 -26.32 -28.05
C PHE A 83 3.92 -27.75 -28.08
N TYR A 84 4.40 -28.22 -26.94
CA TYR A 84 4.54 -29.65 -26.63
C TYR A 84 3.46 -30.03 -25.61
N CYS A 85 3.10 -31.31 -25.55
CA CYS A 85 2.15 -31.81 -24.56
C CYS A 85 2.87 -32.53 -23.43
N ILE A 86 2.37 -32.40 -22.21
CA ILE A 86 2.84 -33.10 -21.01
C ILE A 86 1.61 -33.64 -20.27
N ASP A 87 1.75 -34.43 -19.21
CA ASP A 87 0.63 -35.09 -18.52
C ASP A 87 -0.01 -36.20 -19.39
N LEU A 88 0.81 -37.21 -19.68
CA LEU A 88 0.46 -38.38 -20.52
C LEU A 88 -0.66 -39.25 -19.93
N GLN A 89 -1.00 -39.06 -18.65
CA GLN A 89 -2.11 -39.76 -18.01
C GLN A 89 -3.46 -39.32 -18.57
N HIS A 90 -3.53 -38.11 -19.12
CA HIS A 90 -4.74 -37.50 -19.64
C HIS A 90 -4.71 -37.31 -21.16
N TYR A 91 -5.87 -37.05 -21.74
CA TYR A 91 -6.02 -36.81 -23.17
C TYR A 91 -6.04 -35.31 -23.48
N LEU A 92 -5.38 -34.93 -24.59
CA LEU A 92 -5.43 -33.59 -25.15
C LEU A 92 -6.81 -33.27 -25.70
N VAL A 93 -7.23 -32.02 -25.53
CA VAL A 93 -8.45 -31.48 -26.14
C VAL A 93 -8.06 -30.33 -27.06
N TYR A 94 -8.59 -30.37 -28.29
CA TYR A 94 -8.32 -29.35 -29.30
C TYR A 94 -9.34 -28.23 -29.24
N ASN A 95 -8.91 -27.02 -29.58
CA ASN A 95 -9.74 -25.82 -29.71
C ASN A 95 -10.43 -25.35 -28.42
N GLU A 96 -9.94 -25.77 -27.25
CA GLU A 96 -10.38 -25.30 -25.93
C GLU A 96 -9.30 -24.45 -25.27
N ASP A 97 -9.71 -23.61 -24.31
CA ASP A 97 -8.85 -22.66 -23.60
C ASP A 97 -7.98 -23.37 -22.56
N TYR A 98 -6.71 -22.99 -22.54
CA TYR A 98 -5.75 -23.34 -21.51
C TYR A 98 -5.18 -22.08 -20.86
N TRP A 99 -5.01 -22.09 -19.55
CA TRP A 99 -4.49 -20.99 -18.74
C TRP A 99 -3.09 -21.28 -18.23
N ASP A 100 -2.29 -20.22 -18.12
CA ASP A 100 -0.92 -20.27 -17.62
C ASP A 100 -0.91 -20.72 -16.14
N GLU A 101 -0.26 -21.85 -15.84
CA GLU A 101 -0.07 -22.41 -14.49
C GLU A 101 1.40 -22.31 -14.01
N GLY A 102 2.21 -21.49 -14.66
CA GLY A 102 3.59 -21.19 -14.28
C GLY A 102 4.61 -21.94 -15.13
N THR A 103 5.86 -21.99 -14.70
CA THR A 103 6.95 -22.59 -15.48
C THR A 103 7.07 -24.10 -15.24
N THR A 104 7.58 -24.83 -16.23
CA THR A 104 8.10 -26.19 -16.07
C THR A 104 9.42 -26.21 -15.31
N SER A 105 9.93 -27.40 -15.01
CA SER A 105 11.27 -27.55 -14.43
C SER A 105 12.34 -26.89 -15.31
N SER A 106 13.47 -26.52 -14.71
CA SER A 106 14.59 -25.88 -15.40
C SER A 106 15.11 -26.71 -16.57
N GLU A 107 15.08 -28.03 -16.49
CA GLU A 107 15.49 -28.97 -17.54
C GLU A 107 14.60 -28.85 -18.78
N VAL A 108 13.28 -28.79 -18.60
CA VAL A 108 12.34 -28.61 -19.70
C VAL A 108 12.53 -27.23 -20.33
N THR A 109 12.69 -26.20 -19.51
CA THR A 109 13.00 -24.84 -19.97
C THR A 109 14.30 -24.80 -20.78
N TYR A 110 15.34 -25.50 -20.32
CA TYR A 110 16.61 -25.63 -21.04
C TYR A 110 16.42 -26.29 -22.41
N ILE A 111 15.70 -27.42 -22.46
CA ILE A 111 15.43 -28.14 -23.70
C ILE A 111 14.76 -27.20 -24.71
N LEU A 112 13.71 -26.49 -24.28
CA LEU A 112 12.96 -25.62 -25.15
C LEU A 112 13.78 -24.39 -25.60
N ASN A 113 14.75 -23.94 -24.80
CA ASN A 113 15.71 -22.88 -25.15
C ASN A 113 16.77 -23.30 -26.17
N LYS A 114 17.09 -24.59 -26.26
CA LYS A 114 18.19 -25.10 -27.08
C LYS A 114 17.75 -25.78 -28.37
N TYR A 115 16.57 -26.37 -28.37
CA TYR A 115 16.13 -27.28 -29.41
C TYR A 115 14.93 -26.75 -30.21
N TYR A 116 14.52 -27.52 -31.22
CA TYR A 116 13.36 -27.23 -32.04
C TYR A 116 12.06 -27.16 -31.19
N PRO A 117 11.11 -26.26 -31.48
CA PRO A 117 11.01 -25.35 -32.63
C PRO A 117 11.68 -23.99 -32.45
N PHE A 118 12.16 -23.64 -31.25
CA PHE A 118 12.76 -22.34 -31.01
C PHE A 118 14.05 -22.15 -31.81
N LYS A 119 14.94 -23.15 -31.78
CA LYS A 119 16.10 -23.19 -32.67
C LYS A 119 15.78 -24.07 -33.87
N THR A 120 16.04 -23.55 -35.07
CA THR A 120 15.82 -24.28 -36.34
C THR A 120 17.09 -24.94 -36.88
N SER A 121 18.23 -24.77 -36.20
CA SER A 121 19.52 -25.41 -36.51
C SER A 121 20.43 -25.42 -35.28
N TYR A 122 21.05 -26.56 -35.00
CA TYR A 122 22.03 -26.76 -33.92
C TYR A 122 22.80 -28.09 -34.11
N PRO A 123 23.98 -28.27 -33.48
CA PRO A 123 24.74 -29.51 -33.58
C PRO A 123 23.95 -30.75 -33.12
N GLY A 124 24.02 -31.83 -33.90
CA GLY A 124 23.36 -33.09 -33.60
C GLY A 124 21.87 -33.14 -33.92
N MET A 125 21.27 -32.06 -34.43
CA MET A 125 19.89 -32.06 -34.94
C MET A 125 19.70 -33.12 -36.03
N LEU A 126 18.66 -33.94 -35.93
CA LEU A 126 18.31 -34.90 -36.98
C LEU A 126 17.85 -34.18 -38.24
N SER A 127 18.17 -34.72 -39.42
CA SER A 127 17.72 -34.19 -40.71
C SER A 127 16.22 -34.37 -40.95
N ASP A 128 15.61 -35.40 -40.36
CA ASP A 128 14.16 -35.59 -40.34
C ASP A 128 13.55 -34.82 -39.17
N ILE A 129 12.90 -33.71 -39.48
CA ILE A 129 12.31 -32.80 -38.49
C ILE A 129 11.22 -33.48 -37.65
N ASN A 130 10.51 -34.47 -38.21
CA ASN A 130 9.48 -35.20 -37.46
C ASN A 130 10.11 -36.11 -36.41
N ARG A 131 11.27 -36.69 -36.70
CA ARG A 131 12.03 -37.47 -35.72
C ARG A 131 12.69 -36.57 -34.67
N GLU A 132 13.18 -35.40 -35.05
CA GLU A 132 13.75 -34.44 -34.09
C GLU A 132 12.69 -33.95 -33.10
N ALA A 133 11.52 -33.50 -33.59
CA ALA A 133 10.42 -33.08 -32.74
C ALA A 133 9.93 -34.21 -31.81
N ALA A 134 9.87 -35.45 -32.31
CA ALA A 134 9.51 -36.61 -31.50
C ALA A 134 10.56 -36.93 -30.41
N ALA A 135 11.85 -36.77 -30.70
CA ALA A 135 12.92 -36.97 -29.72
C ALA A 135 12.88 -35.91 -28.61
N ILE A 136 12.58 -34.66 -28.96
CA ILE A 136 12.42 -33.57 -27.99
C ILE A 136 11.20 -33.80 -27.11
N GLN A 137 10.05 -34.15 -27.70
CA GLN A 137 8.85 -34.48 -26.92
C GLN A 137 9.08 -35.67 -25.97
N ALA A 138 9.81 -36.71 -26.40
CA ALA A 138 10.17 -37.84 -25.55
C ALA A 138 11.10 -37.43 -24.39
N ALA A 139 12.05 -36.53 -24.65
CA ALA A 139 12.90 -35.96 -23.60
C ALA A 139 12.10 -35.10 -22.61
N ILE A 140 11.11 -34.33 -23.08
CA ILE A 140 10.22 -33.56 -22.19
C ILE A 140 9.38 -34.50 -21.32
N TRP A 141 8.81 -35.57 -21.88
CA TRP A 141 8.07 -36.59 -21.11
C TRP A 141 8.92 -37.32 -20.07
N HIS A 142 10.22 -37.45 -20.28
CA HIS A 142 11.12 -37.97 -19.25
C HIS A 142 11.08 -37.13 -17.97
N PHE A 143 11.17 -35.80 -18.10
CA PHE A 143 11.18 -34.88 -16.96
C PHE A 143 9.79 -34.59 -16.40
N THR A 144 8.74 -34.69 -17.21
CA THR A 144 7.37 -34.28 -16.83
C THR A 144 6.47 -35.45 -16.46
N ASP A 145 6.68 -36.61 -17.07
CA ASP A 145 5.81 -37.79 -16.97
C ASP A 145 6.58 -39.07 -16.55
N SER A 146 7.88 -38.97 -16.26
CA SER A 146 8.74 -40.11 -15.89
C SER A 146 8.83 -41.22 -16.95
N VAL A 147 8.69 -40.89 -18.24
CA VAL A 147 8.86 -41.87 -19.32
C VAL A 147 10.31 -42.35 -19.38
N ASP A 148 10.53 -43.67 -19.28
CA ASP A 148 11.82 -44.29 -19.60
C ASP A 148 11.98 -44.39 -21.12
N VAL A 149 12.74 -43.45 -21.68
CA VAL A 149 13.05 -43.36 -23.12
C VAL A 149 13.71 -44.64 -23.65
N ASN A 150 14.38 -45.45 -22.82
CA ASN A 150 14.98 -46.71 -23.27
C ASN A 150 13.96 -47.74 -23.77
N THR A 151 12.70 -47.60 -23.35
CA THR A 151 11.59 -48.49 -23.71
C THR A 151 10.99 -48.18 -25.09
N ILE A 152 11.41 -47.09 -25.75
CA ILE A 152 11.00 -46.79 -27.13
C ILE A 152 11.46 -47.92 -28.06
N SER A 153 10.50 -48.61 -28.67
CA SER A 153 10.72 -49.88 -29.39
C SER A 153 10.62 -49.74 -30.92
N ASN A 154 9.91 -48.72 -31.41
CA ASN A 154 9.60 -48.58 -32.84
C ASN A 154 10.50 -47.58 -33.59
N ASP A 155 11.42 -46.88 -32.91
CA ASP A 155 12.41 -45.99 -33.55
C ASP A 155 13.68 -45.78 -32.69
N ASN A 156 14.76 -46.51 -33.03
CA ASN A 156 16.03 -46.43 -32.31
C ASN A 156 16.77 -45.09 -32.53
N THR A 157 16.51 -44.39 -33.64
CA THR A 157 17.11 -43.08 -33.92
C THR A 157 16.53 -42.04 -32.97
N VAL A 158 15.20 -42.00 -32.84
CA VAL A 158 14.51 -41.11 -31.90
C VAL A 158 14.94 -41.39 -30.46
N LYS A 159 14.99 -42.68 -30.07
CA LYS A 159 15.47 -43.11 -28.75
C LYS A 159 16.85 -42.55 -28.42
N THR A 160 17.82 -42.79 -29.31
CA THR A 160 19.21 -42.35 -29.12
C THR A 160 19.29 -40.83 -28.99
N ARG A 161 18.53 -40.10 -29.81
CA ARG A 161 18.50 -38.64 -29.81
C ARG A 161 17.89 -38.08 -28.52
N ALA A 162 16.78 -38.65 -28.05
CA ALA A 162 16.12 -38.23 -26.81
C ALA A 162 17.04 -38.41 -25.59
N LEU A 163 17.79 -39.52 -25.51
CA LEU A 163 18.78 -39.75 -24.44
C LEU A 163 19.91 -38.70 -24.43
N GLN A 164 20.37 -38.25 -25.61
CA GLN A 164 21.36 -37.17 -25.71
C GLN A 164 20.81 -35.84 -25.19
N ILE A 165 19.57 -35.51 -25.56
CA ILE A 165 18.90 -34.27 -25.11
C ILE A 165 18.69 -34.28 -23.59
N ILE A 166 18.28 -35.42 -23.02
CA ILE A 166 18.13 -35.59 -21.55
C ILE A 166 19.46 -35.34 -20.84
N SER A 167 20.53 -35.97 -21.31
CA SER A 167 21.87 -35.81 -20.73
C SER A 167 22.36 -34.37 -20.80
N ASP A 168 22.14 -33.69 -21.93
CA ASP A 168 22.51 -32.28 -22.09
C ASP A 168 21.73 -31.37 -21.14
N ALA A 169 20.42 -31.60 -20.98
CA ALA A 169 19.58 -30.83 -20.08
C ALA A 169 20.01 -30.96 -18.62
N ILE A 170 20.24 -32.18 -18.13
CA ILE A 170 20.70 -32.46 -16.74
C ILE A 170 21.98 -31.69 -16.42
N ASN A 171 22.88 -31.53 -17.38
CA ASN A 171 24.19 -30.92 -17.15
C ASN A 171 24.18 -29.38 -17.19
N ASN A 172 23.16 -28.74 -17.77
CA ASN A 172 23.28 -27.34 -18.21
C ASN A 172 22.09 -26.42 -17.88
N HIS A 173 21.08 -26.87 -17.15
CA HIS A 173 19.79 -26.20 -17.03
C HIS A 173 19.72 -24.91 -16.16
N ASN A 174 20.83 -24.36 -15.66
CA ASN A 174 20.81 -23.25 -14.69
C ASN A 174 20.54 -21.87 -15.35
N ASN A 175 19.61 -21.09 -14.77
CA ASN A 175 19.34 -19.63 -14.95
C ASN A 175 18.54 -19.10 -16.17
N VAL A 176 17.20 -19.09 -16.08
CA VAL A 176 16.33 -18.00 -16.59
C VAL A 176 15.07 -17.92 -15.70
N LYS A 177 14.68 -16.71 -15.25
CA LYS A 177 13.43 -16.51 -14.50
C LYS A 177 12.64 -15.31 -15.06
N PRO A 178 11.40 -15.47 -15.54
CA PRO A 178 10.57 -14.39 -16.09
C PRO A 178 9.96 -13.51 -15.00
N ILE A 179 9.56 -12.28 -15.36
CA ILE A 179 8.78 -11.38 -14.51
C ILE A 179 7.37 -11.97 -14.33
N ASN A 180 6.92 -12.09 -13.09
CA ASN A 180 5.58 -12.57 -12.76
C ASN A 180 4.67 -11.46 -12.23
N THR A 181 5.21 -10.57 -11.38
CA THR A 181 4.43 -9.59 -10.62
C THR A 181 4.98 -8.17 -10.80
N LEU A 182 4.09 -7.19 -10.94
CA LEU A 182 4.40 -5.76 -10.84
C LEU A 182 3.69 -5.15 -9.63
N LEU A 183 4.29 -4.13 -9.00
CA LEU A 183 3.71 -3.39 -7.89
C LEU A 183 3.93 -1.89 -8.07
N ILE A 184 2.93 -1.06 -7.74
CA ILE A 184 3.07 0.39 -7.55
C ILE A 184 3.06 0.65 -6.04
N VAL A 185 3.97 1.50 -5.56
CA VAL A 185 4.03 1.90 -4.15
C VAL A 185 3.92 3.42 -4.05
N LEU A 186 2.82 3.88 -3.44
CA LEU A 186 2.52 5.27 -3.15
C LEU A 186 2.80 5.60 -1.68
N THR A 187 3.10 6.88 -1.41
CA THR A 187 3.23 7.38 -0.03
C THR A 187 1.88 7.72 0.61
N SER A 188 0.88 8.07 -0.21
CA SER A 188 -0.52 8.30 0.13
C SER A 188 -1.36 8.16 -1.15
N ASN A 189 -2.66 7.93 -1.03
CA ASN A 189 -3.59 7.86 -2.17
C ASN A 189 -4.42 9.15 -2.32
N SER A 190 -4.22 10.14 -1.44
CA SER A 190 -4.93 11.42 -1.42
C SER A 190 -3.99 12.58 -1.10
N TYR A 191 -4.08 13.67 -1.89
CA TYR A 191 -3.22 14.84 -1.78
C TYR A 191 -3.98 16.16 -1.97
N PRO A 192 -3.55 17.26 -1.35
CA PRO A 192 -4.05 18.60 -1.70
C PRO A 192 -3.79 18.93 -3.18
N VAL A 193 -4.72 19.61 -3.83
CA VAL A 193 -4.60 20.08 -5.22
C VAL A 193 -3.29 20.83 -5.44
N GLY A 194 -2.57 20.49 -6.52
CA GLY A 194 -1.27 21.05 -6.85
C GLY A 194 -0.06 20.37 -6.18
N THR A 195 -0.28 19.44 -5.24
CA THR A 195 0.80 18.65 -4.63
C THR A 195 1.30 17.58 -5.63
N PRO A 196 2.60 17.57 -5.98
CA PRO A 196 3.18 16.49 -6.78
C PRO A 196 3.24 15.19 -5.98
N VAL A 197 2.99 14.07 -6.66
CA VAL A 197 2.93 12.73 -6.06
C VAL A 197 4.15 11.92 -6.47
N GLN A 198 4.89 11.39 -5.50
CA GLN A 198 6.03 10.51 -5.76
C GLN A 198 5.67 9.04 -5.50
N PHE A 199 6.05 8.18 -6.44
CA PHE A 199 5.83 6.73 -6.34
C PHE A 199 6.99 5.92 -6.92
N TYR A 200 7.03 4.64 -6.56
CA TYR A 200 7.96 3.64 -7.09
C TYR A 200 7.20 2.50 -7.75
N VAL A 201 7.88 1.77 -8.63
CA VAL A 201 7.38 0.52 -9.20
C VAL A 201 8.35 -0.62 -8.94
N PHE A 202 7.85 -1.83 -8.79
CA PHE A 202 8.66 -3.02 -8.55
C PHE A 202 8.29 -4.16 -9.51
N ALA A 203 9.27 -5.02 -9.82
CA ALA A 203 9.08 -6.25 -10.59
C ALA A 203 9.66 -7.45 -9.83
N PHE A 204 8.87 -8.53 -9.74
CA PHE A 204 9.25 -9.78 -9.07
C PHE A 204 9.00 -11.00 -9.96
N ASP A 205 9.79 -12.06 -9.76
CA ASP A 205 9.61 -13.35 -10.40
C ASP A 205 8.52 -14.20 -9.72
N ILE A 206 8.31 -15.43 -10.18
CA ILE A 206 7.28 -16.34 -9.64
C ILE A 206 7.55 -16.78 -8.18
N ASN A 207 8.77 -16.65 -7.69
CA ASN A 207 9.16 -16.96 -6.32
C ASN A 207 9.14 -15.72 -5.41
N GLY A 208 8.80 -14.55 -5.96
CA GLY A 208 8.89 -13.27 -5.25
C GLY A 208 10.30 -12.68 -5.21
N ASP A 209 11.27 -13.23 -5.98
CA ASP A 209 12.60 -12.67 -6.08
C ASP A 209 12.58 -11.41 -6.97
N PRO A 210 13.34 -10.35 -6.64
CA PRO A 210 13.38 -9.13 -7.44
C PRO A 210 13.98 -9.35 -8.84
N VAL A 211 13.38 -8.74 -9.87
CA VAL A 211 13.86 -8.83 -11.26
C VAL A 211 14.60 -7.55 -11.65
N GLN A 212 15.90 -7.67 -11.88
CA GLN A 212 16.76 -6.57 -12.33
C GLN A 212 16.65 -6.31 -13.84
N ASN A 213 16.83 -5.05 -14.25
CA ASN A 213 16.85 -4.58 -15.65
C ASN A 213 15.53 -4.77 -16.41
N ALA A 214 14.39 -4.88 -15.70
CA ALA A 214 13.08 -4.89 -16.31
C ALA A 214 12.66 -3.49 -16.75
N VAL A 215 12.19 -3.34 -17.98
CA VAL A 215 11.62 -2.07 -18.48
C VAL A 215 10.13 -2.02 -18.12
N ILE A 216 9.74 -1.01 -17.35
CA ILE A 216 8.35 -0.77 -16.94
C ILE A 216 7.90 0.54 -17.59
N HIS A 217 6.93 0.47 -18.49
CA HIS A 217 6.25 1.62 -19.08
C HIS A 217 5.15 2.13 -18.17
N LEU A 218 4.97 3.44 -18.13
CA LEU A 218 4.06 4.13 -17.23
C LEU A 218 3.10 5.00 -18.05
N SER A 219 1.84 5.04 -17.62
CA SER A 219 0.85 5.96 -18.14
C SER A 219 -0.08 6.43 -17.02
N THR A 220 -0.79 7.52 -17.27
CA THR A 220 -1.78 8.06 -16.32
C THR A 220 -3.05 8.47 -17.06
N SER A 221 -4.21 8.32 -16.43
CA SER A 221 -5.49 8.81 -16.98
C SER A 221 -5.62 10.34 -16.89
N ALA A 222 -4.88 10.99 -15.99
CA ALA A 222 -4.88 12.44 -15.80
C ALA A 222 -3.53 12.93 -15.23
N GLY A 223 -3.20 14.20 -15.51
CA GLY A 223 -1.92 14.79 -15.09
C GLY A 223 -0.73 14.41 -15.96
N ASN A 224 0.48 14.75 -15.51
CA ASN A 224 1.73 14.49 -16.23
C ASN A 224 2.73 13.73 -15.36
N LEU A 225 3.29 12.64 -15.90
CA LEU A 225 4.38 11.89 -15.29
C LEU A 225 5.74 12.54 -15.63
N SER A 226 6.70 12.47 -14.70
CA SER A 226 8.06 12.95 -14.92
C SER A 226 8.83 12.10 -15.94
N VAL A 227 8.47 10.83 -16.09
CA VAL A 227 8.99 9.87 -17.07
C VAL A 227 7.88 8.91 -17.48
N ASP A 228 7.95 8.37 -18.71
CA ASP A 228 7.00 7.40 -19.26
C ASP A 228 7.48 5.94 -19.12
N SER A 229 8.68 5.74 -18.58
CA SER A 229 9.25 4.42 -18.32
C SER A 229 10.39 4.47 -17.30
N VAL A 230 10.64 3.34 -16.65
CA VAL A 230 11.77 3.12 -15.74
C VAL A 230 12.40 1.74 -15.97
N ILE A 231 13.65 1.59 -15.52
CA ILE A 231 14.38 0.31 -15.53
C ILE A 231 14.62 -0.10 -14.09
N THR A 232 14.33 -1.36 -13.75
CA THR A 232 14.49 -1.87 -12.38
C THR A 232 15.96 -2.11 -12.01
N ASP A 233 16.31 -1.80 -10.76
CA ASP A 233 17.63 -2.07 -10.18
C ASP A 233 17.76 -3.50 -9.62
N SER A 234 18.84 -3.80 -8.89
CA SER A 234 19.07 -5.14 -8.30
C SER A 234 18.04 -5.57 -7.26
N ASN A 235 17.24 -4.63 -6.74
CA ASN A 235 16.13 -4.90 -5.82
C ASN A 235 14.80 -4.96 -6.56
N GLY A 236 14.81 -4.97 -7.89
CA GLY A 236 13.61 -4.99 -8.71
C GLY A 236 12.86 -3.65 -8.71
N GLN A 237 13.48 -2.58 -8.23
CA GLN A 237 12.84 -1.27 -8.03
C GLN A 237 13.13 -0.30 -9.20
N GLY A 238 12.10 0.40 -9.68
CA GLY A 238 12.19 1.50 -10.62
C GLY A 238 11.57 2.80 -10.07
N GLY A 239 12.17 3.94 -10.37
CA GLY A 239 11.75 5.26 -9.88
C GLY A 239 12.81 5.95 -9.01
N PRO A 240 12.46 7.03 -8.27
CA PRO A 240 11.11 7.56 -8.09
C PRO A 240 10.54 8.21 -9.35
N VAL A 241 9.22 8.17 -9.49
CA VAL A 241 8.48 8.85 -10.56
C VAL A 241 7.56 9.87 -9.92
N THR A 242 7.45 11.07 -10.52
CA THR A 242 6.57 12.13 -10.04
C THR A 242 5.36 12.29 -10.96
N LEU A 243 4.16 12.24 -10.40
CA LEU A 243 2.91 12.59 -11.07
C LEU A 243 2.46 13.99 -10.62
N THR A 244 2.22 14.88 -11.58
CA THR A 244 1.73 16.24 -11.34
C THR A 244 0.32 16.41 -11.89
N PHE A 245 -0.59 16.94 -11.06
CA PHE A 245 -1.95 17.26 -11.47
C PHE A 245 -2.38 18.59 -10.82
N THR A 246 -2.96 19.48 -11.61
CA THR A 246 -3.34 20.84 -11.19
C THR A 246 -4.84 20.99 -10.89
N GLY A 247 -5.62 19.92 -11.06
CA GLY A 247 -7.06 19.91 -10.82
C GLY A 247 -7.47 19.13 -9.57
N VAL A 248 -8.78 19.07 -9.36
CA VAL A 248 -9.43 18.21 -8.37
C VAL A 248 -9.94 16.96 -9.08
N GLY A 249 -9.91 15.82 -8.41
CA GLY A 249 -10.35 14.53 -8.96
C GLY A 249 -9.26 13.47 -8.87
N SER A 250 -9.44 12.36 -9.60
CA SER A 250 -8.56 11.21 -9.49
C SER A 250 -7.81 10.92 -10.79
N ALA A 251 -6.59 10.42 -10.67
CA ALA A 251 -5.80 9.88 -11.76
C ALA A 251 -5.47 8.40 -11.49
N VAL A 252 -5.63 7.56 -12.50
CA VAL A 252 -5.21 6.16 -12.47
C VAL A 252 -3.81 6.08 -13.05
N ILE A 253 -2.85 5.64 -12.25
CA ILE A 253 -1.50 5.29 -12.69
C ILE A 253 -1.55 3.86 -13.20
N SER A 254 -1.03 3.63 -14.42
CA SER A 254 -0.88 2.30 -15.00
C SER A 254 0.60 2.02 -15.23
N ALA A 255 1.11 0.95 -14.61
CA ALA A 255 2.44 0.42 -14.88
C ALA A 255 2.32 -0.85 -15.70
N THR A 256 2.96 -0.87 -16.87
CA THR A 256 2.92 -1.98 -17.82
C THR A 256 4.33 -2.41 -18.17
N SER A 257 4.64 -3.70 -18.09
CA SER A 257 5.91 -4.24 -18.58
C SER A 257 5.63 -5.30 -19.64
N VAL A 258 6.40 -5.26 -20.73
CA VAL A 258 6.40 -6.34 -21.70
C VAL A 258 7.18 -7.50 -21.08
N VAL A 259 6.45 -8.53 -20.67
CA VAL A 259 7.03 -9.76 -20.16
C VAL A 259 7.21 -10.72 -21.31
N THR A 260 8.41 -11.26 -21.43
CA THR A 260 8.60 -12.42 -22.30
C THR A 260 8.06 -13.63 -21.56
N ILE A 261 6.93 -14.18 -22.01
CA ILE A 261 6.48 -15.52 -21.64
C ILE A 261 7.54 -16.48 -22.16
N PRO A 262 8.35 -17.08 -21.27
CA PRO A 262 9.42 -17.95 -21.72
C PRO A 262 8.81 -19.24 -22.28
N GLN A 263 9.51 -19.83 -23.25
CA GLN A 263 9.29 -21.25 -23.55
C GLN A 263 9.50 -22.09 -22.28
N GLY A 264 8.68 -23.11 -22.07
CA GLY A 264 8.60 -23.81 -20.77
C GLY A 264 7.47 -23.32 -19.87
N THR A 265 6.68 -22.33 -20.30
CA THR A 265 5.45 -21.98 -19.58
C THR A 265 4.42 -23.10 -19.76
N LYS A 266 3.91 -23.63 -18.65
CA LYS A 266 2.92 -24.71 -18.56
C LYS A 266 1.52 -24.12 -18.62
N TYR A 267 0.66 -24.71 -19.44
CA TYR A 267 -0.74 -24.33 -19.53
C TYR A 267 -1.66 -25.52 -19.20
N VAL A 268 -2.67 -25.28 -18.39
CA VAL A 268 -3.67 -26.29 -17.96
C VAL A 268 -5.04 -25.95 -18.50
N HIS A 269 -5.85 -26.98 -18.71
CA HIS A 269 -7.17 -26.81 -19.30
C HIS A 269 -8.08 -25.98 -18.39
N LYS A 270 -8.67 -24.92 -18.94
CA LYS A 270 -9.43 -23.91 -18.19
C LYS A 270 -10.54 -24.49 -17.32
N LEU A 271 -11.34 -25.42 -17.84
CA LEU A 271 -12.50 -25.98 -17.12
C LEU A 271 -12.22 -27.30 -16.38
N ASN A 272 -11.06 -27.90 -16.61
CA ASN A 272 -10.72 -29.21 -16.03
C ASN A 272 -9.19 -29.38 -15.95
N PRO A 273 -8.52 -28.60 -15.08
CA PRO A 273 -7.05 -28.54 -15.04
C PRO A 273 -6.38 -29.88 -14.67
N ALA A 274 -7.07 -30.72 -13.91
CA ALA A 274 -6.56 -31.98 -13.39
C ALA A 274 -6.92 -33.21 -14.24
N GLY A 275 -7.92 -33.11 -15.13
CA GLY A 275 -8.44 -34.23 -15.91
C GLY A 275 -8.09 -34.19 -17.39
N LYS A 276 -7.28 -33.22 -17.82
CA LYS A 276 -6.92 -32.97 -19.23
C LYS A 276 -5.43 -32.82 -19.38
N GLN A 277 -4.91 -33.28 -20.53
CA GLN A 277 -3.50 -33.19 -20.84
C GLN A 277 -3.05 -31.74 -20.86
N LYS A 278 -1.87 -31.46 -20.30
CA LYS A 278 -1.33 -30.10 -20.14
C LYS A 278 -0.39 -29.76 -21.29
N LEU A 279 -0.15 -28.48 -21.48
CA LEU A 279 0.66 -27.95 -22.57
C LEU A 279 1.91 -27.28 -22.02
N VAL A 280 2.96 -27.23 -22.83
CA VAL A 280 4.13 -26.42 -22.59
C VAL A 280 4.44 -25.60 -23.83
N LEU A 281 4.57 -24.28 -23.66
CA LEU A 281 4.88 -23.37 -24.76
C LEU A 281 6.29 -23.63 -25.29
N ALA A 282 6.41 -23.87 -26.61
CA ALA A 282 7.66 -24.28 -27.24
C ALA A 282 8.47 -23.12 -27.86
N THR A 283 7.86 -21.94 -28.00
CA THR A 283 8.50 -20.73 -28.51
C THR A 283 8.14 -19.54 -27.61
N PRO A 284 9.09 -18.67 -27.26
CA PRO A 284 8.80 -17.56 -26.37
C PRO A 284 7.79 -16.61 -27.02
N ALA A 285 6.97 -15.99 -26.19
CA ALA A 285 6.01 -14.97 -26.61
C ALA A 285 6.18 -13.72 -25.76
N THR A 286 5.68 -12.59 -26.23
CA THR A 286 5.58 -11.38 -25.42
C THR A 286 4.14 -11.24 -24.94
N ASP A 287 3.97 -10.93 -23.67
CA ASP A 287 2.71 -10.52 -23.06
C ASP A 287 2.94 -9.25 -22.25
N THR A 288 1.87 -8.60 -21.81
CA THR A 288 1.93 -7.37 -21.04
C THR A 288 1.42 -7.63 -19.63
N LYS A 289 2.29 -7.50 -18.64
CA LYS A 289 1.85 -7.41 -17.25
C LYS A 289 1.48 -5.97 -16.96
N GLN A 290 0.31 -5.76 -16.35
CA GLN A 290 -0.16 -4.45 -15.96
C GLN A 290 -0.62 -4.45 -14.51
N VAL A 291 -0.34 -3.36 -13.80
CA VAL A 291 -0.93 -3.02 -12.51
C VAL A 291 -1.44 -1.58 -12.56
N GLN A 292 -2.51 -1.30 -11.84
CA GLN A 292 -3.08 0.05 -11.73
C GLN A 292 -3.19 0.45 -10.26
N ASP A 293 -3.02 1.75 -10.01
CA ASP A 293 -3.31 2.36 -8.72
C ASP A 293 -3.98 3.73 -8.92
N THR A 294 -4.75 4.19 -7.94
CA THR A 294 -5.53 5.44 -8.04
C THR A 294 -5.07 6.47 -7.02
N VAL A 295 -4.80 7.68 -7.50
CA VAL A 295 -4.45 8.83 -6.67
C VAL A 295 -5.50 9.91 -6.83
N SER A 296 -5.88 10.57 -5.74
CA SER A 296 -6.86 11.65 -5.75
C SER A 296 -6.29 12.98 -5.26
N TRP A 297 -6.70 14.07 -5.90
CA TRP A 297 -6.44 15.44 -5.48
C TRP A 297 -7.74 16.09 -5.02
N TYR A 298 -7.70 16.71 -3.85
CA TYR A 298 -8.83 17.43 -3.27
C TYR A 298 -8.49 18.91 -3.09
N THR A 299 -9.49 19.78 -3.13
CA THR A 299 -9.32 21.15 -2.64
C THR A 299 -9.43 21.10 -1.12
N PRO A 300 -8.38 21.46 -0.37
CA PRO A 300 -8.51 21.61 1.08
C PRO A 300 -9.64 22.59 1.37
N GLN A 301 -10.54 22.23 2.28
CA GLN A 301 -11.58 23.15 2.72
C GLN A 301 -10.91 24.41 3.29
N VAL A 302 -11.30 25.59 2.81
CA VAL A 302 -10.78 26.84 3.35
C VAL A 302 -11.26 26.95 4.80
N CYS A 303 -10.33 26.85 5.74
CA CYS A 303 -10.63 27.04 7.15
C CYS A 303 -11.02 28.50 7.38
N ASP A 304 -12.27 28.74 7.73
CA ASP A 304 -12.70 30.07 8.15
C ASP A 304 -12.28 30.31 9.60
N LEU A 305 -11.09 30.88 9.76
CA LEU A 305 -10.55 31.32 11.04
C LEU A 305 -11.02 32.71 11.45
N THR A 306 -12.02 33.29 10.78
CA THR A 306 -12.56 34.59 11.18
C THR A 306 -13.41 34.45 12.45
N GLY A 307 -13.32 35.41 13.36
CA GLY A 307 -14.16 35.46 14.57
C GLY A 307 -13.65 34.69 15.78
N TYR A 308 -12.53 33.95 15.69
CA TYR A 308 -11.87 33.40 16.88
C TYR A 308 -11.29 34.51 17.74
N VAL A 309 -11.37 34.33 19.07
CA VAL A 309 -10.77 35.22 20.06
C VAL A 309 -10.00 34.38 21.08
N THR A 310 -8.75 34.75 21.33
CA THR A 310 -7.97 34.30 22.49
C THR A 310 -7.49 35.51 23.27
N TYR A 311 -7.10 35.27 24.53
CA TYR A 311 -6.44 36.28 25.35
C TYR A 311 -5.16 35.72 25.96
N THR A 312 -4.14 36.56 26.03
CA THR A 312 -2.92 36.25 26.79
C THR A 312 -3.22 36.09 28.29
N GLN A 313 -2.29 35.49 29.04
CA GLN A 313 -2.37 35.46 30.50
C GLN A 313 -2.49 36.86 31.13
N GLY A 314 -1.85 37.88 30.54
CA GLY A 314 -2.00 39.27 30.97
C GLY A 314 -3.41 39.81 30.72
N GLY A 315 -4.02 39.44 29.59
CA GLY A 315 -5.42 39.73 29.30
C GLY A 315 -6.36 39.13 30.34
N TRP A 316 -6.24 37.85 30.64
CA TRP A 316 -7.05 37.18 31.67
C TRP A 316 -6.80 37.70 33.09
N GLY A 317 -5.60 38.19 33.40
CA GLY A 317 -5.25 38.84 34.68
C GLY A 317 -5.65 40.32 34.79
N SER A 318 -6.13 40.93 33.70
CA SER A 318 -6.33 42.38 33.65
C SER A 318 -7.52 42.87 34.51
N PRO A 319 -7.61 44.19 34.79
CA PRO A 319 -8.71 44.78 35.56
C PRO A 319 -10.08 44.52 34.95
N SER A 320 -11.13 44.51 35.78
CA SER A 320 -12.54 44.31 35.41
C SER A 320 -13.11 45.36 34.45
N SER A 321 -12.34 46.40 34.09
CA SER A 321 -12.72 47.38 33.06
C SER A 321 -12.35 46.93 31.64
N SER A 322 -11.37 46.03 31.49
CA SER A 322 -10.97 45.46 30.21
C SER A 322 -12.00 44.45 29.69
N VAL A 323 -11.95 44.13 28.41
CA VAL A 323 -12.82 43.10 27.81
C VAL A 323 -12.59 41.72 28.46
N PRO A 324 -11.37 41.14 28.49
CA PRO A 324 -11.15 39.82 29.11
C PRO A 324 -11.41 39.82 30.62
N GLY A 325 -11.15 40.93 31.31
CA GLY A 325 -11.45 41.06 32.74
C GLY A 325 -12.95 41.02 33.02
N LYS A 326 -13.77 41.68 32.19
CA LYS A 326 -15.24 41.62 32.28
C LYS A 326 -15.77 40.22 32.00
N LEU A 327 -15.28 39.57 30.93
CA LEU A 327 -15.70 38.21 30.56
C LEU A 327 -15.41 37.23 31.70
N ARG A 328 -14.18 37.26 32.24
CA ARG A 328 -13.80 36.48 33.43
C ARG A 328 -14.76 36.73 34.58
N ASP A 329 -14.96 37.98 34.99
CA ASP A 329 -15.76 38.29 36.18
C ASP A 329 -17.24 37.92 36.01
N MET A 330 -17.77 38.03 34.79
CA MET A 330 -19.18 37.75 34.50
C MET A 330 -19.49 36.25 34.36
N TYR A 331 -18.61 35.49 33.71
CA TYR A 331 -18.92 34.13 33.28
C TYR A 331 -18.08 33.04 33.94
N PHE A 332 -17.07 33.37 34.76
CA PHE A 332 -16.20 32.37 35.37
C PHE A 332 -16.96 31.27 36.11
N SER A 333 -17.94 31.60 36.96
CA SER A 333 -18.72 30.60 37.69
C SER A 333 -19.64 29.76 36.79
N THR A 334 -19.96 30.26 35.59
CA THR A 334 -20.74 29.50 34.60
C THR A 334 -19.85 28.50 33.86
N VAL A 335 -18.64 28.92 33.47
CA VAL A 335 -17.68 28.07 32.75
C VAL A 335 -16.99 27.08 33.71
N PHE A 336 -16.74 27.49 34.95
CA PHE A 336 -16.03 26.74 35.99
C PHE A 336 -16.84 26.72 37.29
N PRO A 337 -17.98 25.98 37.33
CA PRO A 337 -18.85 25.95 38.50
C PRO A 337 -18.20 25.37 39.76
N LEU A 338 -17.15 24.57 39.61
CA LEU A 338 -16.36 23.99 40.70
C LEU A 338 -14.98 24.66 40.88
N GLY A 339 -14.76 25.80 40.22
CA GLY A 339 -13.45 26.42 40.10
C GLY A 339 -12.63 25.85 38.93
N LEU A 340 -11.58 26.58 38.56
CA LEU A 340 -10.66 26.19 37.50
C LEU A 340 -9.54 25.35 38.13
N VAL A 341 -9.36 24.13 37.64
CA VAL A 341 -8.27 23.25 38.06
C VAL A 341 -7.37 22.97 36.86
N VAL A 342 -6.05 23.13 37.03
CA VAL A 342 -5.02 22.68 36.09
C VAL A 342 -4.00 21.79 36.79
N GLY A 343 -3.32 20.92 36.05
CA GLY A 343 -2.35 19.97 36.59
C GLY A 343 -2.87 18.53 36.61
N SER A 344 -2.05 17.62 37.12
CA SER A 344 -2.32 16.18 37.20
C SER A 344 -2.01 15.63 38.59
N ASN A 345 -0.81 15.08 38.84
CA ASN A 345 -0.40 14.58 40.16
C ASN A 345 -0.43 15.69 41.21
N TYR A 346 0.07 16.87 40.83
CA TYR A 346 -0.15 18.12 41.55
C TYR A 346 -1.08 19.04 40.78
N THR A 347 -1.95 19.73 41.50
CA THR A 347 -2.98 20.59 40.92
C THR A 347 -2.90 22.02 41.42
N LEU A 348 -3.19 22.97 40.55
CA LEU A 348 -3.50 24.36 40.89
C LEU A 348 -5.01 24.57 40.74
N THR A 349 -5.67 24.94 41.83
CA THR A 349 -7.10 25.28 41.85
C THR A 349 -7.28 26.78 42.06
N LEU A 350 -8.06 27.42 41.19
CA LEU A 350 -8.50 28.80 41.29
C LEU A 350 -10.02 28.80 41.46
N THR A 351 -10.50 29.14 42.65
CA THR A 351 -11.90 28.95 43.06
C THR A 351 -12.83 30.03 42.56
N SER A 352 -12.30 31.17 42.10
CA SER A 352 -13.09 32.34 41.69
C SER A 352 -12.41 33.17 40.59
N ALA A 353 -13.20 34.04 39.93
CA ALA A 353 -12.69 35.04 39.00
C ALA A 353 -11.63 35.96 39.65
N LEU A 354 -11.81 36.30 40.93
CA LEU A 354 -10.85 37.10 41.69
C LEU A 354 -9.53 36.34 41.92
N ALA A 355 -9.60 35.02 42.18
CA ALA A 355 -8.40 34.20 42.29
C ALA A 355 -7.63 34.15 40.97
N VAL A 356 -8.33 33.99 39.83
CA VAL A 356 -7.71 34.09 38.50
C VAL A 356 -7.04 35.45 38.27
N LYS A 357 -7.74 36.55 38.59
CA LYS A 357 -7.20 37.91 38.48
C LYS A 357 -5.93 38.10 39.31
N ASN A 358 -5.94 37.62 40.55
CA ASN A 358 -4.82 37.78 41.47
C ASN A 358 -3.63 36.89 41.09
N PHE A 359 -3.90 35.73 40.49
CA PHE A 359 -2.88 34.80 40.05
C PHE A 359 -2.23 35.21 38.71
N LEU A 360 -2.95 35.82 37.77
CA LEU A 360 -2.38 36.16 36.45
C LEU A 360 -1.94 37.63 36.35
N PRO A 361 -0.86 37.94 35.61
CA PRO A 361 0.05 37.02 34.92
C PRO A 361 1.16 36.47 35.84
N GLN A 362 1.81 35.38 35.41
CA GLN A 362 2.97 34.79 36.06
C GLN A 362 4.25 34.98 35.24
N GLY A 363 5.39 35.04 35.93
CA GLY A 363 6.73 35.12 35.34
C GLY A 363 7.68 34.06 35.91
N GLY A 364 8.97 34.16 35.60
CA GLY A 364 10.00 33.22 36.04
C GLY A 364 10.17 32.00 35.13
N THR A 365 10.94 31.02 35.58
CA THR A 365 11.30 29.83 34.79
C THR A 365 10.11 28.87 34.68
N ALA A 366 9.85 28.34 33.49
CA ALA A 366 8.86 27.29 33.26
C ALA A 366 9.27 25.99 33.97
N GLY A 367 8.36 25.42 34.76
CA GLY A 367 8.61 24.16 35.47
C GLY A 367 7.32 23.53 36.01
N PRO A 368 7.42 22.42 36.75
CA PRO A 368 6.26 21.74 37.31
C PRO A 368 5.80 22.33 38.65
N LEU A 369 4.57 22.00 39.03
CA LEU A 369 4.08 22.13 40.40
C LEU A 369 4.80 21.12 41.30
N ASN A 370 5.08 21.51 42.54
CA ASN A 370 5.71 20.65 43.55
C ASN A 370 4.75 20.23 44.68
N GLN A 371 3.52 20.77 44.67
CA GLN A 371 2.45 20.48 45.62
C GLN A 371 1.11 20.93 45.05
N ASN A 372 0.01 20.58 45.73
CA ASN A 372 -1.30 21.12 45.41
C ASN A 372 -1.43 22.55 45.92
N TYR A 373 -1.95 23.45 45.08
CA TYR A 373 -2.21 24.84 45.41
C TYR A 373 -3.71 25.15 45.28
N VAL A 374 -4.20 26.00 46.19
CA VAL A 374 -5.56 26.58 46.12
C VAL A 374 -5.42 28.09 46.28
N ASP A 375 -5.91 28.84 45.29
CA ASP A 375 -5.86 30.30 45.20
C ASP A 375 -4.49 30.94 45.53
N PRO A 376 -3.36 30.42 45.02
CA PRO A 376 -2.06 31.01 45.29
C PRO A 376 -1.88 32.33 44.53
N LEU A 377 -0.93 33.15 44.98
CA LEU A 377 -0.42 34.29 44.19
C LEU A 377 0.72 33.90 43.24
N THR A 378 1.50 32.87 43.58
CA THR A 378 2.60 32.32 42.78
C THR A 378 2.74 30.81 43.01
N THR A 379 3.40 30.10 42.09
CA THR A 379 3.68 28.67 42.22
C THR A 379 5.13 28.34 41.84
N SER A 380 5.59 27.12 42.14
CA SER A 380 6.89 26.62 41.68
C SER A 380 7.02 26.52 40.15
N ALA A 381 5.90 26.47 39.44
CA ALA A 381 5.83 26.29 37.99
C ALA A 381 6.07 27.58 37.18
N GLY A 382 6.13 28.73 37.86
CA GLY A 382 6.43 30.03 37.25
C GLY A 382 5.51 30.37 36.08
N VAL A 383 6.11 30.86 34.99
CA VAL A 383 5.40 31.29 33.77
C VAL A 383 4.52 30.19 33.15
N LEU A 384 4.91 28.92 33.30
CA LEU A 384 4.16 27.81 32.71
C LEU A 384 2.76 27.68 33.31
N ALA A 385 2.63 27.80 34.63
CA ALA A 385 1.31 27.77 35.27
C ALA A 385 0.41 28.91 34.76
N GLY A 386 0.97 30.12 34.58
CA GLY A 386 0.23 31.24 34.02
C GLY A 386 -0.27 30.97 32.59
N GLN A 387 0.59 30.42 31.73
CA GLN A 387 0.22 30.12 30.34
C GLN A 387 -0.81 28.98 30.22
N VAL A 388 -0.67 27.92 31.02
CA VAL A 388 -1.62 26.79 31.00
C VAL A 388 -2.99 27.21 31.56
N VAL A 389 -3.04 28.04 32.62
CA VAL A 389 -4.32 28.61 33.10
C VAL A 389 -4.97 29.48 32.02
N ALA A 390 -4.21 30.36 31.37
CA ALA A 390 -4.73 31.20 30.29
C ALA A 390 -5.23 30.36 29.09
N LEU A 391 -4.52 29.29 28.74
CA LEU A 391 -4.93 28.37 27.68
C LEU A 391 -6.23 27.66 28.02
N LYS A 392 -6.36 27.15 29.25
CA LYS A 392 -7.60 26.53 29.71
C LYS A 392 -8.77 27.52 29.72
N LEU A 393 -8.54 28.77 30.12
CA LEU A 393 -9.55 29.82 30.03
C LEU A 393 -9.99 30.05 28.57
N ASN A 394 -9.04 30.18 27.63
CA ASN A 394 -9.35 30.36 26.20
C ASN A 394 -10.19 29.19 25.65
N VAL A 395 -9.77 27.95 25.88
CA VAL A 395 -10.48 26.76 25.39
C VAL A 395 -11.89 26.68 25.98
N MET A 396 -12.02 26.78 27.30
CA MET A 396 -13.29 26.55 27.99
C MET A 396 -14.29 27.71 27.78
N PHE A 397 -13.83 28.97 27.72
CA PHE A 397 -14.71 30.09 27.41
C PHE A 397 -15.15 30.09 25.95
N ASN A 398 -14.30 29.67 25.01
CA ASN A 398 -14.70 29.48 23.62
C ASN A 398 -15.74 28.36 23.49
N GLN A 399 -15.49 27.21 24.13
CA GLN A 399 -16.43 26.09 24.15
C GLN A 399 -17.79 26.47 24.75
N ALA A 400 -17.79 27.34 25.76
CA ALA A 400 -19.02 27.88 26.36
C ALA A 400 -19.68 29.00 25.54
N GLY A 401 -19.11 29.41 24.40
CA GLY A 401 -19.64 30.43 23.49
C GLY A 401 -19.38 31.88 23.90
N TYR A 402 -18.49 32.12 24.87
CA TYR A 402 -18.19 33.46 25.37
C TYR A 402 -17.01 34.16 24.65
N LEU A 403 -16.34 33.46 23.73
CA LEU A 403 -15.24 34.00 22.90
C LEU A 403 -15.57 33.92 21.41
N GLY A 404 -16.84 34.13 21.06
CA GLY A 404 -17.36 33.89 19.71
C GLY A 404 -17.87 32.45 19.53
N SER A 405 -18.52 32.22 18.40
CA SER A 405 -19.01 30.90 17.99
C SER A 405 -18.50 30.63 16.59
N ASN A 406 -17.66 29.60 16.47
CA ASN A 406 -17.10 29.14 15.21
C ASN A 406 -17.57 27.71 14.95
N PRO A 407 -17.70 27.28 13.68
CA PRO A 407 -18.08 25.90 13.35
C PRO A 407 -17.19 24.85 14.01
N THR A 408 -15.90 25.15 14.11
CA THR A 408 -14.91 24.31 14.81
C THR A 408 -14.58 24.93 16.16
N PRO A 409 -14.71 24.22 17.29
CA PRO A 409 -14.26 24.73 18.59
C PRO A 409 -12.76 25.06 18.58
N LEU A 410 -12.32 26.07 19.33
CA LEU A 410 -10.90 26.44 19.45
C LEU A 410 -10.04 25.25 19.89
N GLY A 411 -10.57 24.41 20.77
CA GLY A 411 -9.91 23.19 21.25
C GLY A 411 -9.61 22.17 20.16
N ASP A 412 -10.33 22.21 19.03
CA ASP A 412 -10.20 21.24 17.94
C ASP A 412 -9.34 21.75 16.78
N LEU A 413 -8.94 23.03 16.82
CA LEU A 413 -7.93 23.55 15.90
C LEU A 413 -6.59 22.85 16.09
N VAL A 414 -5.83 22.73 15.01
CA VAL A 414 -4.55 22.03 14.93
C VAL A 414 -3.39 23.01 14.91
N ILE A 415 -2.33 22.66 15.64
CA ILE A 415 -1.08 23.42 15.69
C ILE A 415 -0.31 23.22 14.38
N THR A 416 0.06 24.31 13.72
CA THR A 416 0.70 24.28 12.38
C THR A 416 2.23 24.37 12.42
N SER A 417 2.81 24.74 13.57
CA SER A 417 4.25 24.94 13.69
C SER A 417 4.76 24.71 15.12
N GLY A 418 6.08 24.52 15.25
CA GLY A 418 6.72 24.27 16.54
C GLY A 418 6.71 22.80 16.96
N PRO A 419 7.07 22.50 18.23
CA PRO A 419 7.33 21.13 18.69
C PRO A 419 6.11 20.20 18.68
N PHE A 420 4.89 20.76 18.69
CA PHE A 420 3.63 20.02 18.75
C PHE A 420 2.80 20.15 17.47
N VAL A 421 3.45 20.38 16.32
CA VAL A 421 2.78 20.43 15.01
C VAL A 421 1.92 19.17 14.77
N GLY A 422 0.72 19.36 14.25
CA GLY A 422 -0.26 18.30 13.97
C GLY A 422 -1.15 17.92 15.16
N TRP A 423 -0.88 18.43 16.37
CA TRP A 423 -1.73 18.19 17.54
C TRP A 423 -2.90 19.17 17.59
N THR A 424 -4.05 18.72 18.09
CA THR A 424 -5.14 19.65 18.44
C THR A 424 -4.80 20.43 19.70
N VAL A 425 -5.40 21.62 19.86
CA VAL A 425 -5.26 22.44 21.07
C VAL A 425 -5.69 21.66 22.33
N ASN A 426 -6.75 20.85 22.27
CA ASN A 426 -7.22 20.00 23.36
C ASN A 426 -6.20 18.91 23.73
N THR A 427 -5.63 18.23 22.71
CA THR A 427 -4.58 17.22 22.93
C THR A 427 -3.35 17.84 23.60
N PHE A 428 -2.94 19.02 23.11
CA PHE A 428 -1.83 19.77 23.69
C PHE A 428 -2.14 20.24 25.12
N LEU A 429 -3.34 20.79 25.39
CA LEU A 429 -3.73 21.25 26.72
C LEU A 429 -3.69 20.11 27.74
N ALA A 430 -4.24 18.93 27.39
CA ALA A 430 -4.20 17.76 28.28
C ALA A 430 -2.76 17.35 28.62
N PHE A 431 -1.86 17.33 27.63
CA PHE A 431 -0.44 17.07 27.85
C PHE A 431 0.24 18.16 28.69
N ALA A 432 -0.09 19.43 28.46
CA ALA A 432 0.45 20.55 29.23
C ALA A 432 0.00 20.48 30.70
N GLU A 433 -1.24 20.08 30.98
CA GLU A 433 -1.72 19.84 32.35
C GLU A 433 -1.02 18.63 33.00
N GLN A 434 -0.80 17.56 32.25
CA GLN A 434 -0.02 16.41 32.71
C GLN A 434 1.39 16.85 33.14
N ALA A 435 2.12 17.54 32.26
CA ALA A 435 3.46 18.04 32.51
C ALA A 435 3.50 19.04 33.67
N LEU A 436 2.56 20.00 33.71
CA LEU A 436 2.46 21.00 34.78
C LEU A 436 2.29 20.33 36.15
N GLY A 437 1.52 19.25 36.22
CA GLY A 437 1.33 18.47 37.45
C GLY A 437 2.49 17.56 37.83
N GLY A 438 3.61 17.57 37.10
CA GLY A 438 4.77 16.71 37.35
C GLY A 438 4.70 15.33 36.68
N GLY A 439 3.87 15.17 35.65
CA GLY A 439 3.82 13.98 34.80
C GLY A 439 5.00 13.89 33.81
N PRO A 440 5.09 12.77 33.06
CA PRO A 440 6.16 12.56 32.09
C PRO A 440 6.12 13.57 30.93
N LEU A 441 7.29 14.01 30.47
CA LEU A 441 7.42 14.99 29.38
C LEU A 441 7.55 14.37 27.98
N ASN A 442 7.65 13.04 27.86
CA ASN A 442 7.66 12.31 26.58
C ASN A 442 8.65 12.87 25.53
N GLY A 443 9.83 13.30 25.97
CA GLY A 443 10.88 13.85 25.09
C GLY A 443 10.81 15.37 24.85
N TYR A 444 9.76 16.05 25.32
CA TYR A 444 9.64 17.50 25.29
C TYR A 444 10.23 18.16 26.54
N THR A 445 10.41 19.49 26.48
CA THR A 445 10.84 20.30 27.62
C THR A 445 9.71 21.21 28.11
N TYR A 446 9.79 21.69 29.36
CA TYR A 446 8.88 22.73 29.84
C TYR A 446 8.93 24.02 29.01
N SER A 447 10.08 24.29 28.37
CA SER A 447 10.21 25.42 27.45
C SER A 447 9.38 25.23 26.18
N ASP A 448 9.35 24.02 25.62
CA ASP A 448 8.54 23.70 24.43
C ASP A 448 7.05 23.86 24.71
N ILE A 449 6.62 23.39 25.89
CA ILE A 449 5.23 23.50 26.35
C ILE A 449 4.88 24.98 26.58
N ASN A 450 5.73 25.72 27.30
CA ASN A 450 5.49 27.14 27.55
C ASN A 450 5.43 27.95 26.25
N TYR A 451 6.33 27.68 25.31
CA TYR A 451 6.33 28.31 23.98
C TYR A 451 5.01 28.05 23.25
N THR A 452 4.58 26.80 23.20
CA THR A 452 3.37 26.39 22.46
C THR A 452 2.10 26.94 23.10
N ALA A 453 1.98 26.90 24.44
CA ALA A 453 0.87 27.51 25.16
C ALA A 453 0.82 29.02 24.95
N THR A 454 1.97 29.70 24.96
CA THR A 454 2.07 31.13 24.64
C THR A 454 1.59 31.41 23.21
N ALA A 455 2.05 30.65 22.23
CA ALA A 455 1.70 30.83 20.83
C ALA A 455 0.20 30.63 20.58
N ILE A 456 -0.44 29.64 21.22
CA ILE A 456 -1.89 29.44 21.17
C ILE A 456 -2.64 30.61 21.80
N ASN A 457 -2.26 31.02 23.01
CA ASN A 457 -2.91 32.12 23.74
C ASN A 457 -2.85 33.45 22.96
N GLU A 458 -1.78 33.65 22.20
CA GLU A 458 -1.55 34.84 21.40
C GLU A 458 -2.05 34.72 19.95
N ASN A 459 -2.52 33.56 19.50
CA ASN A 459 -2.79 33.34 18.08
C ASN A 459 -3.91 34.25 17.56
N PHE A 460 -4.97 34.38 18.34
CA PHE A 460 -6.13 35.22 18.05
C PHE A 460 -6.30 36.33 19.10
N ASP A 461 -5.20 36.92 19.56
CA ASP A 461 -5.21 37.86 20.69
C ASP A 461 -6.20 39.03 20.46
N ASN A 462 -7.15 39.17 21.40
CA ASN A 462 -8.28 40.11 21.34
C ASN A 462 -9.23 39.96 20.14
N GLY A 463 -9.05 38.94 19.29
CA GLY A 463 -9.79 38.77 18.05
C GLY A 463 -9.31 39.65 16.90
N ASP A 464 -8.23 40.41 17.10
CA ASP A 464 -7.74 41.42 16.15
C ASP A 464 -6.60 40.90 15.26
N VAL A 465 -6.04 39.74 15.59
CA VAL A 465 -4.90 39.14 14.89
C VAL A 465 -5.16 37.68 14.59
N ASN A 466 -4.50 37.15 13.57
CA ASN A 466 -4.28 35.72 13.40
C ASN A 466 -2.78 35.52 13.14
N LYS A 467 -2.06 34.92 14.09
CA LYS A 467 -0.62 34.68 13.97
C LYS A 467 -0.26 33.46 13.12
N GLY A 468 -1.25 32.74 12.58
CA GLY A 468 -1.05 31.58 11.71
C GLY A 468 -0.53 30.33 12.42
N PHE A 469 -0.60 30.29 13.75
CA PHE A 469 -0.13 29.16 14.56
C PHE A 469 -1.16 28.02 14.66
N LEU A 470 -2.43 28.32 14.38
CA LEU A 470 -3.55 27.39 14.40
C LEU A 470 -4.24 27.36 13.05
N ASP A 471 -4.74 26.19 12.67
CA ASP A 471 -5.58 25.95 11.51
C ASP A 471 -6.68 24.95 11.84
N CYS A 472 -7.67 24.78 10.97
CA CYS A 472 -8.67 23.73 11.12
C CYS A 472 -7.99 22.36 11.05
N PRO A 473 -8.56 21.33 11.71
CA PRO A 473 -8.17 19.97 11.42
C PRO A 473 -8.41 19.72 9.93
N GLU A 474 -7.39 19.25 9.22
CA GLU A 474 -7.51 18.86 7.83
C GLU A 474 -8.56 17.73 7.80
N HIS A 475 -9.74 18.01 7.23
CA HIS A 475 -10.75 16.97 6.99
C HIS A 475 -10.21 16.07 5.88
N VAL A 476 -9.36 15.14 6.24
CA VAL A 476 -9.10 13.98 5.39
C VAL A 476 -10.36 13.14 5.50
N TYR A 477 -11.32 13.40 4.61
CA TYR A 477 -12.46 12.51 4.42
C TYR A 477 -11.89 11.13 4.08
N GLY A 478 -12.08 10.20 5.01
CA GLY A 478 -11.73 8.81 4.82
C GLY A 478 -12.89 8.13 4.11
N LYS A 479 -12.60 7.42 3.03
CA LYS A 479 -13.61 6.58 2.38
C LYS A 479 -13.53 5.18 2.98
N ILE A 480 -14.67 4.66 3.41
CA ILE A 480 -14.81 3.26 3.81
C ILE A 480 -15.79 2.65 2.84
N GLY A 481 -15.35 1.71 2.02
CA GLY A 481 -16.19 1.08 1.02
C GLY A 481 -15.66 -0.30 0.69
N ASP A 482 -16.49 -1.11 0.05
CA ASP A 482 -16.08 -2.41 -0.45
C ASP A 482 -17.10 -2.96 -1.45
N TYR A 483 -17.02 -4.27 -1.68
CA TYR A 483 -17.84 -5.06 -2.58
C TYR A 483 -18.69 -6.07 -1.82
N VAL A 484 -19.94 -6.24 -2.25
CA VAL A 484 -20.78 -7.37 -1.84
C VAL A 484 -21.01 -8.24 -3.06
N TRP A 485 -20.68 -9.53 -2.96
CA TRP A 485 -20.71 -10.45 -4.09
C TRP A 485 -21.38 -11.78 -3.77
N PHE A 486 -21.77 -12.48 -4.83
CA PHE A 486 -22.22 -13.85 -4.76
C PHE A 486 -20.99 -14.77 -4.83
N ASP A 487 -20.61 -15.30 -3.68
CA ASP A 487 -19.57 -16.33 -3.55
C ASP A 487 -20.06 -17.61 -4.23
N THR A 488 -19.64 -17.81 -5.47
CA THR A 488 -20.20 -18.84 -6.35
C THR A 488 -19.53 -20.19 -6.12
N ASN A 489 -18.32 -20.19 -5.54
CA ASN A 489 -17.53 -21.40 -5.28
C ASN A 489 -17.44 -21.74 -3.78
N GLU A 490 -18.09 -20.95 -2.93
CA GLU A 490 -18.24 -21.12 -1.47
C GLU A 490 -16.90 -21.10 -0.70
N ASN A 491 -15.92 -20.34 -1.18
CA ASN A 491 -14.60 -20.29 -0.57
C ASN A 491 -14.39 -19.10 0.39
N GLY A 492 -15.34 -18.17 0.48
CA GLY A 492 -15.28 -16.98 1.33
C GLY A 492 -14.26 -15.91 0.88
N ILE A 493 -13.78 -15.98 -0.35
CA ILE A 493 -12.82 -15.06 -0.98
C ILE A 493 -13.53 -14.35 -2.12
N GLN A 494 -13.19 -13.07 -2.34
CA GLN A 494 -13.69 -12.34 -3.50
C GLN A 494 -12.88 -12.73 -4.73
N ASP A 495 -13.45 -13.57 -5.60
CA ASP A 495 -12.80 -14.05 -6.80
C ASP A 495 -13.16 -13.22 -8.05
N ASN A 496 -12.26 -13.25 -9.05
CA ASN A 496 -12.50 -12.57 -10.31
C ASN A 496 -13.61 -13.28 -11.12
N GLY A 497 -14.65 -12.54 -11.49
CA GLY A 497 -15.82 -13.05 -12.20
C GLY A 497 -17.04 -13.30 -11.31
N GLU A 498 -16.91 -13.14 -10.00
CA GLU A 498 -18.05 -13.19 -9.09
C GLU A 498 -18.91 -11.94 -9.22
N ILE A 499 -20.22 -12.16 -9.32
CA ILE A 499 -21.18 -11.11 -9.64
C ILE A 499 -21.55 -10.40 -8.34
N GLY A 500 -21.43 -9.07 -8.35
CA GLY A 500 -21.82 -8.26 -7.22
C GLY A 500 -23.32 -8.19 -7.02
N ILE A 501 -23.72 -8.06 -5.76
CA ILE A 501 -25.12 -8.06 -5.35
C ILE A 501 -25.56 -6.62 -5.16
N SER A 502 -26.48 -6.18 -6.01
CA SER A 502 -27.06 -4.84 -5.93
C SER A 502 -28.16 -4.74 -4.87
N GLY A 503 -28.32 -3.55 -4.27
CA GLY A 503 -29.41 -3.24 -3.35
C GLY A 503 -29.27 -3.82 -1.94
N VAL A 504 -28.05 -4.24 -1.56
CA VAL A 504 -27.75 -4.67 -0.19
C VAL A 504 -27.55 -3.45 0.69
N LEU A 505 -28.29 -3.36 1.79
CA LEU A 505 -28.13 -2.29 2.78
C LEU A 505 -26.92 -2.57 3.67
N VAL A 506 -25.91 -1.71 3.59
CA VAL A 506 -24.72 -1.74 4.43
C VAL A 506 -24.81 -0.62 5.47
N LYS A 507 -24.44 -0.91 6.72
CA LYS A 507 -24.51 0.03 7.84
C LYS A 507 -23.14 0.15 8.50
N LEU A 508 -22.68 1.38 8.70
CA LEU A 508 -21.43 1.70 9.38
C LEU A 508 -21.72 2.01 10.85
N TYR A 509 -20.97 1.37 11.76
CA TYR A 509 -21.08 1.60 13.20
C TYR A 509 -19.75 2.06 13.79
N THR A 510 -19.81 2.82 14.88
CA THR A 510 -18.65 3.09 15.73
C THR A 510 -18.24 1.83 16.51
N CYS A 511 -17.06 1.84 17.14
CA CYS A 511 -16.63 0.77 18.05
C CYS A 511 -17.52 0.57 19.29
N ASN A 512 -18.47 1.49 19.54
CA ASN A 512 -19.45 1.41 20.62
C ASN A 512 -20.87 1.07 20.10
N ASP A 513 -20.97 0.45 18.92
CA ASP A 513 -22.23 0.04 18.28
C ASP A 513 -23.24 1.17 17.99
N VAL A 514 -22.78 2.42 17.93
CA VAL A 514 -23.60 3.55 17.48
C VAL A 514 -23.60 3.61 15.95
N LEU A 515 -24.78 3.60 15.33
CA LEU A 515 -24.94 3.76 13.88
C LEU A 515 -24.41 5.12 13.43
N VAL A 516 -23.49 5.11 12.48
CA VAL A 516 -22.89 6.30 11.87
C VAL A 516 -23.65 6.66 10.59
N ASP A 517 -23.79 5.70 9.68
CA ASP A 517 -24.43 5.91 8.38
C ASP A 517 -24.90 4.59 7.74
N SER A 518 -25.68 4.65 6.65
CA SER A 518 -26.11 3.50 5.87
C SER A 518 -26.21 3.79 4.36
N VAL A 519 -25.72 2.87 3.53
CA VAL A 519 -25.73 2.96 2.06
C VAL A 519 -26.25 1.67 1.43
N TYR A 520 -26.76 1.74 0.20
CA TYR A 520 -27.09 0.56 -0.59
C TYR A 520 -25.98 0.26 -1.59
N THR A 521 -25.68 -1.02 -1.81
CA THR A 521 -24.77 -1.41 -2.89
C THR A 521 -25.33 -1.05 -4.26
N ASP A 522 -24.46 -0.59 -5.15
CA ASP A 522 -24.81 -0.19 -6.51
C ASP A 522 -25.09 -1.40 -7.42
N ALA A 523 -25.34 -1.15 -8.71
CA ALA A 523 -25.63 -2.19 -9.70
C ALA A 523 -24.48 -3.21 -9.89
N SER A 524 -23.25 -2.81 -9.53
CA SER A 524 -22.07 -3.66 -9.60
C SER A 524 -21.81 -4.41 -8.31
N GLY A 525 -22.47 -4.06 -7.19
CA GLY A 525 -22.25 -4.64 -5.86
C GLY A 525 -21.35 -3.79 -4.94
N LYS A 526 -20.93 -2.59 -5.37
CA LYS A 526 -20.03 -1.73 -4.59
C LYS A 526 -20.79 -0.80 -3.65
N TYR A 527 -20.19 -0.48 -2.52
CA TYR A 527 -20.68 0.55 -1.60
C TYR A 527 -19.54 1.41 -1.08
N GLU A 528 -19.83 2.63 -0.64
CA GLU A 528 -18.86 3.57 -0.08
C GLU A 528 -19.55 4.52 0.91
N PHE A 529 -18.91 4.75 2.06
CA PHE A 529 -19.17 5.80 3.03
C PHE A 529 -18.10 6.89 2.85
N GLN A 530 -18.49 8.17 2.89
CA GLN A 530 -17.61 9.33 2.69
C GLN A 530 -17.53 10.24 3.91
#